data_AF-A0A0P4RIZ7-F1
#
_entry.id   AF-A0A0P4RIZ7-F1
#
_cell.length_a   1.000
_cell.length_b   1.000
_cell.length_c   1.000
_cell.angle_alpha   90.00
_cell.angle_beta   90.00
_cell.angle_gamma   90.00
#
_symmetry.space_group_name_H-M   'P 1'
#
loop_
_entity.id
_entity.type
_entity.pdbx_description
1 polymer ?
#
loop_
_entity_poly.entity_id
_entity_poly.type
_entity_poly.pdbx_seq_one_letter_code
_entity_poly.pdbx_strand_id
1 'polypeptide(L)' 'MPPAKDATCTYVTDWLTAKLRWNLTVDPTEARALRTIAASCPDATVTFKPAP' A
#
# COMPACT_ATOMS: atom_id res chain seq x y z
N MET A 1 -13.42 -16.52 -2.27
CA MET A 1 -12.72 -15.35 -1.68
C MET A 1 -11.23 -15.59 -1.80
N PRO A 2 -10.42 -14.57 -2.16
CA PRO A 2 -8.97 -14.74 -2.18
C PRO A 2 -8.44 -15.05 -0.77
N PRO A 3 -7.26 -15.68 -0.66
CA PRO A 3 -6.57 -15.85 0.61
C PRO A 3 -6.40 -14.52 1.36
N ALA A 4 -6.50 -14.57 2.69
CA ALA A 4 -6.42 -13.35 3.52
C ALA A 4 -5.10 -12.58 3.35
N LYS A 5 -3.99 -13.29 3.09
CA LYS A 5 -2.68 -12.65 2.82
C LYS A 5 -2.70 -11.87 1.50
N ASP A 6 -3.25 -12.46 0.45
CA ASP A 6 -3.38 -11.81 -0.85
C ASP A 6 -4.30 -10.59 -0.76
N ALA A 7 -5.42 -10.70 -0.03
CA ALA A 7 -6.30 -9.57 0.24
C ALA A 7 -5.60 -8.43 1.01
N THR A 8 -4.69 -8.76 1.93
CA THR A 8 -3.90 -7.78 2.67
C THR A 8 -2.91 -7.04 1.76
N CYS A 9 -2.22 -7.77 0.87
CA CYS A 9 -1.30 -7.17 -0.10
C CYS A 9 -2.02 -6.25 -1.08
N THR A 10 -3.19 -6.67 -1.58
CA THR A 10 -4.04 -5.83 -2.44
C THR A 10 -4.45 -4.56 -1.70
N TYR A 11 -4.97 -4.69 -0.47
CA TYR A 11 -5.40 -3.55 0.32
C TYR A 11 -4.28 -2.52 0.56
N VAL A 12 -3.09 -2.97 0.97
CA VAL A 12 -1.95 -2.06 1.20
C VAL A 12 -1.47 -1.39 -0.09
N THR A 13 -1.48 -2.13 -1.21
CA THR A 13 -1.13 -1.59 -2.52
C THR A 13 -2.11 -0.50 -2.96
N ASP A 14 -3.42 -0.73 -2.79
CA ASP A 14 -4.47 0.24 -3.10
C ASP A 14 -4.37 1.48 -2.21
N TRP A 15 -4.13 1.29 -0.91
CA TRP A 15 -3.94 2.37 0.04
C TRP A 15 -2.74 3.26 -0.33
N LEU A 16 -1.58 2.66 -0.62
CA LEU A 16 -0.39 3.36 -1.07
C LEU A 16 -0.63 4.09 -2.39
N THR A 17 -1.29 3.44 -3.35
CA THR A 17 -1.66 4.04 -4.63
C THR A 17 -2.52 5.29 -4.43
N ALA A 18 -3.52 5.23 -3.56
CA ALA A 18 -4.37 6.38 -3.24
C ALA A 18 -3.56 7.51 -2.61
N LYS A 19 -2.72 7.23 -1.61
CA LYS A 19 -1.90 8.25 -0.98
C LYS A 19 -0.94 8.94 -1.94
N LEU A 20 -0.25 8.16 -2.77
CA LEU A 20 0.69 8.69 -3.76
C LEU A 20 -0.02 9.51 -4.84
N ARG A 21 -1.17 9.03 -5.32
CA ARG A 21 -2.00 9.76 -6.28
C ARG A 21 -2.42 11.13 -5.77
N TRP A 22 -2.79 11.25 -4.51
CA TRP A 22 -3.32 12.48 -3.91
C TRP A 22 -2.29 13.26 -3.07
N ASN A 23 -1.02 12.84 -3.08
CA ASN A 23 0.05 13.40 -2.27
C ASN A 23 -0.31 13.55 -0.77
N LEU A 24 -0.96 12.52 -0.20
CA LEU A 24 -1.36 12.53 1.21
C LEU A 24 -0.17 12.23 2.11
N THR A 25 -0.17 12.85 3.30
CA THR A 25 0.85 12.59 4.31
C THR A 25 0.73 11.18 4.91
N VAL A 26 1.87 10.69 5.40
CA VAL A 26 2.00 9.44 6.14
C VAL A 26 2.78 9.75 7.39
N ASP A 27 2.22 9.45 8.55
CA ASP A 27 2.93 9.60 9.80
C ASP A 27 3.96 8.47 10.00
N PRO A 28 4.95 8.63 10.89
CA PRO A 28 5.99 7.62 11.10
C PRO A 28 5.46 6.25 11.52
N THR A 29 4.34 6.18 12.25
CA THR A 29 3.74 4.93 12.71
C THR A 29 3.06 4.21 11.56
N GLU A 30 2.30 4.94 10.74
CA GLU A 30 1.73 4.41 9.51
C GLU A 30 2.83 3.90 8.55
N ALA A 31 3.90 4.67 8.35
CA ALA A 31 5.02 4.25 7.49
C ALA A 31 5.67 2.94 7.98
N ARG A 32 5.84 2.76 9.29
CA ARG A 32 6.36 1.52 9.87
C ARG A 32 5.41 0.35 9.64
N ALA A 33 4.12 0.53 9.88
CA ALA A 33 3.12 -0.51 9.65
C ALA A 33 3.08 -0.95 8.18
N LEU A 34 3.07 0.01 7.25
CA LEU A 34 3.07 -0.27 5.80
C LEU A 34 4.33 -1.03 5.36
N ARG A 35 5.51 -0.71 5.89
CA ARG A 35 6.75 -1.45 5.60
C ARG A 35 6.71 -2.89 6.12
N THR A 36 6.20 -3.10 7.32
CA THR A 36 6.06 -4.45 7.90
C THR A 36 5.13 -5.31 7.05
N ILE A 37 4.01 -4.75 6.60
CA ILE A 37 3.07 -5.50 5.75
C ILE A 37 3.67 -5.73 4.36
N ALA A 38 4.30 -4.72 3.76
CA ALA A 38 4.93 -4.84 2.45
C ALA A 38 6.04 -5.91 2.41
N ALA A 39 6.76 -6.13 3.51
CA ALA A 39 7.75 -7.20 3.62
C ALA A 39 7.16 -8.62 3.43
N SER A 40 5.85 -8.78 3.66
CA SER A 40 5.12 -10.03 3.40
C SER A 40 4.52 -10.13 1.99
N CYS A 41 4.70 -9.10 1.16
CA CYS A 41 4.14 -8.95 -0.19
C CYS A 41 5.25 -8.70 -1.23
N PRO A 42 6.21 -9.63 -1.44
CA PRO A 42 7.39 -9.39 -2.26
C PRO A 42 7.08 -9.11 -3.74
N ASP A 43 5.97 -9.65 -4.26
CA ASP A 43 5.56 -9.48 -5.65
C ASP A 43 4.63 -8.26 -5.87
N ALA A 44 4.28 -7.55 -4.79
CA ALA A 44 3.38 -6.40 -4.87
C ALA A 44 4.13 -5.15 -5.36
N THR A 45 3.71 -4.61 -6.51
CA THR A 45 4.25 -3.36 -7.07
C THR A 45 3.18 -2.28 -7.06
N VAL A 46 3.52 -1.10 -6.51
CA VAL A 46 2.62 0.06 -6.51
C VAL A 46 2.88 0.90 -7.76
N THR A 47 1.88 0.99 -8.64
CA THR A 47 1.89 1.91 -9.79
C THR A 47 0.81 2.96 -9.60
N PHE A 48 1.16 4.25 -9.72
CA PHE A 48 0.18 5.33 -9.58
C PHE A 48 0.39 6.42 -10.63
N LYS A 49 -0.70 7.14 -10.93
CA LYS A 49 -0.67 8.40 -11.67
C LYS A 49 -1.10 9.51 -10.71
N PRO A 50 -0.33 10.61 -10.57
CA PRO A 50 -0.77 11.77 -9.79
C PRO A 50 -2.15 12.25 -10.24
N ALA A 51 -2.97 12.67 -9.29
CA ALA A 51 -4.23 13.33 -9.60
C ALA A 51 -3.96 14.69 -10.29
N PRO A 52 -4.88 15.16 -11.17
CA PRO A 52 -4.80 16.50 -11.75
C PRO A 52 -4.78 17.61 -10.71
#